data_AF-A0A9E2P065-F1
#
_entry.id   AF-A0A9E2P065-F1
#
_cell.length_a   1.000
_cell.length_b   1.000
_cell.length_c   1.000
_cell.angle_alpha   90.00
_cell.angle_beta   90.00
_cell.angle_gamma   90.00
#
_symmetry.space_group_name_H-M   'P 1'
#
loop_
_entity.id
_entity.type
_entity.pdbx_description
1 polymer ?
#
loop_
_entity_poly.entity_id
_entity_poly.type
_entity_poly.pdbx_seq_one_letter_code
_entity_poly.pdbx_strand_id
1 'polypeptide(L)'
;MQIRKVFNKIKLSFVFGFWGLCVLLLSACYRSSSNDDQWSVSESSVYSLDFMNQHHYGLNYNFKVCSDSLWLQGDRPMHTDFNGTYFIDSIDLNAGDLVVVADLAIIPEDSIDSVWVKVARDQSTMGWIHEKSLLKQVVPDDSISEFIYVFSNKHLLYFLSALVVLFVLYLIRKMRRQRFRMVFFDDIASFYPTGLCLVISTAAVLYGLIQQNNPSLWVEFYFHPTLNPFGQPLILASFLSTVWLMLILSIAVVDDVLRQLTVAEAVPYLLGLLGVCMLCYLFFSVATLYYLGIPFWAFFVWWALRRYYRHGYSRYICGKCGAKISKKGTCPRCGAWNE
;
A
#
# COMPACT_ATOMS: atom_id res chain seq x y z
N MET A 1 -14.52 42.47 -4.67
CA MET A 1 -15.66 41.56 -4.94
C MET A 1 -15.33 40.41 -5.90
N GLN A 2 -14.51 40.61 -6.96
CA GLN A 2 -14.07 39.55 -7.89
C GLN A 2 -13.27 38.40 -7.23
N ILE A 3 -12.39 38.68 -6.26
CA ILE A 3 -11.54 37.65 -5.64
C ILE A 3 -12.34 36.64 -4.81
N ARG A 4 -13.48 37.06 -4.22
CA ARG A 4 -14.37 36.17 -3.45
C ARG A 4 -15.15 35.22 -4.37
N LYS A 5 -15.43 35.64 -5.61
CA LYS A 5 -16.01 34.78 -6.66
C LYS A 5 -15.00 33.73 -7.16
N VAL A 6 -13.72 34.10 -7.31
CA VAL A 6 -12.65 33.14 -7.66
C VAL A 6 -12.41 32.13 -6.54
N PHE A 7 -12.42 32.59 -5.28
CA PHE A 7 -12.27 31.73 -4.11
C PHE A 7 -13.44 30.74 -3.93
N ASN A 8 -14.68 31.18 -4.19
CA ASN A 8 -15.83 30.28 -4.22
C ASN A 8 -15.78 29.34 -5.42
N LYS A 9 -15.34 29.79 -6.61
CA LYS A 9 -15.15 28.89 -7.77
C LYS A 9 -14.13 27.80 -7.51
N ILE A 10 -12.99 28.11 -6.87
CA ILE A 10 -11.94 27.12 -6.58
C ILE A 10 -12.37 26.16 -5.47
N LYS A 11 -13.01 26.65 -4.39
CA LYS A 11 -13.63 25.78 -3.37
C LYS A 11 -14.69 24.88 -3.97
N LEU A 12 -15.52 25.41 -4.85
CA LEU A 12 -16.60 24.68 -5.49
C LEU A 12 -16.03 23.64 -6.48
N SER A 13 -15.01 23.96 -7.28
CA SER A 13 -14.30 23.00 -8.13
C SER A 13 -13.60 21.89 -7.34
N PHE A 14 -13.01 22.19 -6.18
CA PHE A 14 -12.38 21.16 -5.34
C PHE A 14 -13.42 20.31 -4.60
N VAL A 15 -14.54 20.90 -4.16
CA VAL A 15 -15.65 20.15 -3.57
C VAL A 15 -16.33 19.27 -4.62
N PHE A 16 -16.51 19.75 -5.84
CA PHE A 16 -16.98 18.94 -6.98
C PHE A 16 -15.96 17.90 -7.41
N GLY A 17 -14.65 18.19 -7.33
CA GLY A 17 -13.59 17.21 -7.57
C GLY A 17 -13.55 16.12 -6.50
N PHE A 18 -13.76 16.47 -5.23
CA PHE A 18 -13.85 15.54 -4.11
C PHE A 18 -15.14 14.71 -4.16
N TRP A 19 -16.29 15.33 -4.44
CA TRP A 19 -17.54 14.62 -4.72
C TRP A 19 -17.44 13.75 -5.96
N GLY A 20 -16.76 14.21 -7.01
CA GLY A 20 -16.49 13.44 -8.22
C GLY A 20 -15.61 12.24 -7.95
N LEU A 21 -14.57 12.39 -7.12
CA LEU A 21 -13.73 11.29 -6.66
C LEU A 21 -14.54 10.29 -5.80
N CYS A 22 -15.38 10.77 -4.88
CA CYS A 22 -16.27 9.92 -4.08
C CYS A 22 -17.32 9.19 -4.95
N VAL A 23 -17.88 9.85 -5.97
CA VAL A 23 -18.82 9.23 -6.92
C VAL A 23 -18.12 8.23 -7.84
N LEU A 24 -16.87 8.48 -8.24
CA LEU A 24 -16.04 7.52 -8.98
C LEU A 24 -15.67 6.30 -8.14
N LEU A 25 -15.39 6.49 -6.85
CA LEU A 25 -15.17 5.39 -5.89
C LEU A 25 -16.44 4.58 -5.63
N LEU A 26 -17.62 5.23 -5.61
CA LEU A 26 -18.92 4.56 -5.48
C LEU A 26 -19.36 3.85 -6.77
N SER A 27 -19.00 4.36 -7.94
CA SER A 27 -19.30 3.71 -9.24
C SER A 27 -18.30 2.60 -9.61
N ALA A 28 -17.09 2.61 -9.04
CA ALA A 28 -16.17 1.47 -9.10
C ALA A 28 -16.69 0.23 -8.33
N CYS A 29 -17.75 0.37 -7.53
CA CYS A 29 -18.40 -0.73 -6.82
C CYS A 29 -19.50 -1.43 -7.64
N TYR A 30 -19.81 -1.00 -8.87
CA TYR A 30 -20.76 -1.69 -9.73
C TYR A 30 -20.02 -2.70 -10.63
N ARG A 31 -19.84 -3.92 -10.14
CA ARG A 31 -19.44 -5.05 -10.98
C ARG A 31 -20.71 -5.73 -11.49
N SER A 32 -21.05 -5.48 -12.76
CA SER A 32 -21.97 -6.35 -13.48
C SER A 32 -21.27 -7.70 -13.66
N SER A 33 -21.64 -8.70 -12.87
CA SER A 33 -21.33 -10.09 -13.16
C SER A 33 -22.20 -10.51 -14.34
N SER A 34 -21.76 -10.20 -15.56
CA SER A 34 -22.21 -10.92 -16.75
C SER A 34 -21.25 -12.07 -16.97
N ASN A 35 -21.51 -13.20 -16.31
CA ASN A 35 -20.88 -14.48 -16.59
C ASN A 35 -21.49 -15.08 -17.88
N ASP A 36 -21.32 -14.39 -19.01
CA ASP A 36 -21.89 -14.81 -20.30
C ASP A 36 -20.82 -15.27 -21.31
N ASP A 37 -19.73 -15.87 -20.83
CA ASP A 37 -18.78 -16.60 -21.68
C ASP A 37 -18.42 -17.95 -21.03
N GLN A 38 -19.42 -18.81 -20.84
CA GLN A 38 -19.20 -20.21 -20.48
C GLN A 38 -18.73 -20.98 -21.72
N TRP A 39 -17.44 -20.90 -22.05
CA TRP A 39 -16.83 -21.90 -22.91
C TRP A 39 -16.62 -23.15 -22.06
N SER A 40 -17.36 -24.22 -22.37
CA SER A 40 -17.23 -25.53 -21.73
C SER A 40 -15.88 -26.16 -22.08
N VAL A 41 -14.82 -25.70 -21.41
CA VAL A 41 -13.53 -26.38 -21.37
C VAL A 41 -13.67 -27.51 -20.38
N SER A 42 -13.29 -28.73 -20.77
CA SER A 42 -13.40 -29.94 -19.95
C SER A 42 -12.84 -29.71 -18.54
N GLU A 43 -13.71 -29.85 -17.53
CA GLU A 43 -13.55 -29.60 -16.09
C GLU A 43 -12.39 -30.34 -15.39
N SER A 44 -11.50 -31.03 -16.11
CA SER A 44 -10.52 -31.95 -15.52
C SER A 44 -9.07 -31.67 -15.92
N SER A 45 -8.78 -30.59 -16.64
CA SER A 45 -7.38 -30.28 -17.00
C SER A 45 -6.77 -29.31 -15.99
N VAL A 46 -5.73 -29.79 -15.34
CA VAL A 46 -4.81 -29.06 -14.46
C VAL A 46 -4.25 -27.76 -15.11
N TYR A 47 -4.38 -27.63 -16.43
CA TYR A 47 -3.95 -26.50 -17.24
C TYR A 47 -5.10 -25.58 -17.71
N SER A 48 -6.28 -25.72 -17.11
CA SER A 48 -7.45 -24.90 -17.45
C SER A 48 -7.27 -23.44 -17.01
N LEU A 49 -7.92 -22.52 -17.73
CA LEU A 49 -7.98 -21.10 -17.37
C LEU A 49 -8.65 -20.90 -15.99
N ASP A 50 -9.58 -21.80 -15.64
CA ASP A 50 -10.26 -21.80 -14.35
C ASP A 50 -9.30 -22.09 -13.18
N PHE A 51 -8.33 -22.99 -13.38
CA PHE A 51 -7.29 -23.24 -12.38
C PHE A 51 -6.48 -21.96 -12.10
N MET A 52 -6.01 -21.29 -13.15
CA MET A 52 -5.21 -20.05 -13.01
C MET A 52 -6.02 -18.92 -12.37
N ASN A 53 -7.31 -18.79 -12.69
CA ASN A 53 -8.18 -17.78 -12.08
C ASN A 53 -8.42 -18.01 -10.58
N GLN A 54 -8.35 -19.27 -10.11
CA GLN A 54 -8.56 -19.61 -8.71
C GLN A 54 -7.27 -19.58 -7.88
N HIS A 55 -6.17 -20.07 -8.45
CA HIS A 55 -4.90 -20.26 -7.73
C HIS A 55 -3.90 -19.12 -7.99
N HIS A 56 -4.13 -18.29 -9.01
CA HIS A 56 -3.34 -17.09 -9.36
C HIS A 56 -1.90 -17.36 -9.82
N TYR A 57 -1.56 -18.62 -10.07
CA TYR A 57 -0.31 -19.02 -10.72
C TYR A 57 -0.57 -20.23 -11.63
N GLY A 58 0.41 -20.58 -12.45
CA GLY A 58 0.32 -21.72 -13.37
C GLY A 58 1.67 -22.37 -13.62
N LEU A 59 1.75 -23.12 -14.71
CA LEU A 59 3.00 -23.69 -15.19
C LEU A 59 4.03 -22.60 -15.48
N ASN A 60 5.31 -22.91 -15.21
CA ASN A 60 6.45 -22.02 -15.40
C ASN A 60 6.40 -20.74 -14.56
N TYR A 61 5.54 -20.69 -13.54
CA TYR A 61 5.53 -19.59 -12.60
C TYR A 61 6.68 -19.73 -11.60
N ASN A 62 7.32 -18.62 -11.28
CA ASN A 62 8.49 -18.58 -10.42
C ASN A 62 8.11 -18.23 -8.99
N PHE A 63 8.69 -18.97 -8.06
CA PHE A 63 8.62 -18.72 -6.64
C PHE A 63 10.01 -18.60 -6.04
N LYS A 64 10.07 -17.97 -4.88
CA LYS A 64 11.24 -17.85 -4.03
C LYS A 64 10.94 -18.48 -2.68
N VAL A 65 11.79 -19.40 -2.25
CA VAL A 65 11.67 -20.08 -0.95
C VAL A 65 12.04 -19.10 0.16
N CYS A 66 11.14 -18.94 1.13
CA CYS A 66 11.31 -18.05 2.27
C CYS A 66 11.55 -18.79 3.59
N SER A 67 11.24 -20.08 3.66
CA SER A 67 11.52 -20.92 4.83
C SER A 67 12.96 -21.43 4.83
N ASP A 68 13.49 -21.73 6.02
CA ASP A 68 14.85 -22.24 6.19
C ASP A 68 15.09 -23.57 5.45
N SER A 69 14.07 -24.43 5.41
CA SER A 69 14.05 -25.65 4.62
C SER A 69 12.64 -25.91 4.07
N LEU A 70 12.57 -26.32 2.80
CA LEU A 70 11.35 -26.75 2.12
C LEU A 70 11.59 -28.17 1.60
N TRP A 71 10.80 -29.11 2.10
CA TRP A 71 10.91 -30.53 1.76
C TRP A 71 9.98 -30.89 0.62
N LEU A 72 10.54 -31.49 -0.43
CA LEU A 72 9.84 -32.00 -1.60
C LEU A 72 9.85 -33.53 -1.60
N GLN A 73 8.75 -34.14 -2.04
CA GLN A 73 8.65 -35.57 -2.30
C GLN A 73 9.14 -35.86 -3.73
N GLY A 74 10.17 -36.69 -3.89
CA GLY A 74 10.69 -37.02 -5.23
C GLY A 74 9.66 -37.69 -6.15
N ASP A 75 8.83 -38.56 -5.59
CA ASP A 75 7.86 -39.35 -6.36
C ASP A 75 6.57 -38.60 -6.67
N ARG A 76 5.97 -38.91 -7.83
CA ARG A 76 4.66 -38.37 -8.21
C ARG A 76 3.58 -38.94 -7.29
N PRO A 77 2.67 -38.10 -6.76
CA PRO A 77 1.56 -38.61 -5.96
C PRO A 77 0.63 -39.48 -6.84
N MET A 78 0.25 -40.64 -6.33
CA MET A 78 -0.63 -41.61 -7.01
C MET A 78 -1.97 -41.72 -6.29
N HIS A 79 -3.05 -41.99 -7.03
CA HIS A 79 -4.43 -42.06 -6.51
C HIS A 79 -4.69 -43.19 -5.48
N THR A 80 -3.77 -44.15 -5.28
CA THR A 80 -4.06 -45.40 -4.53
C THR A 80 -3.29 -45.62 -3.23
N ASP A 81 -2.34 -44.77 -2.85
CA ASP A 81 -1.34 -45.20 -1.87
C ASP A 81 -1.54 -44.55 -0.49
N PHE A 82 -2.59 -44.98 0.20
CA PHE A 82 -2.84 -44.63 1.62
C PHE A 82 -2.17 -45.57 2.64
N ASN A 83 -1.47 -46.62 2.20
CA ASN A 83 -0.80 -47.57 3.09
C ASN A 83 0.70 -47.61 2.78
N GLY A 84 1.45 -46.82 3.56
CA GLY A 84 2.86 -46.56 3.37
C GLY A 84 3.75 -47.79 3.38
N THR A 85 4.69 -47.81 2.45
CA THR A 85 6.08 -48.24 2.60
C THR A 85 6.87 -47.82 1.35
N TYR A 86 6.90 -46.51 1.06
CA TYR A 86 7.88 -45.96 0.13
C TYR A 86 8.81 -45.03 0.91
N PHE A 87 10.12 -45.28 0.77
CA PHE A 87 11.13 -44.32 1.18
C PHE A 87 10.97 -43.13 0.26
N ILE A 88 10.33 -42.07 0.78
CA ILE A 88 10.22 -40.82 0.05
C ILE A 88 11.63 -40.23 0.04
N ASP A 89 12.30 -40.31 -1.11
CA ASP A 89 13.49 -39.50 -1.35
C ASP A 89 13.06 -38.04 -1.24
N SER A 90 13.38 -37.46 -0.09
CA SER A 90 13.00 -36.10 0.27
C SER A 90 14.12 -35.17 -0.15
N ILE A 91 13.81 -34.24 -1.04
CA ILE A 91 14.75 -33.23 -1.51
C ILE A 91 14.49 -31.94 -0.74
N ASP A 92 15.52 -31.36 -0.14
CA ASP A 92 15.42 -30.09 0.56
C ASP A 92 15.82 -28.91 -0.34
N LEU A 93 15.11 -27.80 -0.16
CA LEU A 93 15.45 -26.49 -0.72
C LEU A 93 15.65 -25.50 0.43
N ASN A 94 16.59 -24.58 0.28
CA ASN A 94 16.95 -23.62 1.32
C ASN A 94 16.27 -22.27 1.09
N ALA A 95 16.32 -21.42 2.10
CA ALA A 95 15.86 -20.05 2.00
C ALA A 95 16.63 -19.27 0.91
N GLY A 96 15.90 -18.51 0.09
CA GLY A 96 16.42 -17.67 -0.97
C GLY A 96 16.46 -18.33 -2.35
N ASP A 97 16.15 -19.62 -2.42
CA ASP A 97 16.22 -20.37 -3.66
C ASP A 97 15.04 -20.10 -4.58
N LEU A 98 15.33 -19.90 -5.87
CA LEU A 98 14.34 -19.69 -6.92
C LEU A 98 13.90 -21.03 -7.46
N VAL A 99 12.58 -21.21 -7.55
CA VAL A 99 11.98 -22.46 -7.96
C VAL A 99 10.84 -22.20 -8.92
N VAL A 100 10.69 -23.09 -9.89
CA VAL A 100 9.70 -22.97 -10.96
C VAL A 100 8.66 -24.07 -10.81
N VAL A 101 7.39 -23.73 -11.06
CA VAL A 101 6.32 -24.71 -11.16
C VAL A 101 6.49 -25.50 -12.45
N ALA A 102 6.96 -26.74 -12.33
CA ALA A 102 7.28 -27.61 -13.45
C ALA A 102 6.08 -28.44 -13.92
N ASP A 103 5.24 -28.89 -12.99
CA ASP A 103 4.04 -29.68 -13.27
C ASP A 103 3.03 -29.53 -12.12
N LEU A 104 1.81 -29.96 -12.36
CA LEU A 104 0.70 -29.86 -11.42
C LEU A 104 -0.11 -31.17 -11.49
N ALA A 105 -0.71 -31.57 -10.38
CA ALA A 105 -1.58 -32.74 -10.31
C ALA A 105 -2.76 -32.45 -9.38
N ILE A 106 -3.97 -32.81 -9.80
CA ILE A 106 -5.18 -32.70 -8.99
C ILE A 106 -5.62 -34.11 -8.60
N ILE A 107 -5.60 -34.40 -7.30
CA ILE A 107 -6.01 -35.67 -6.71
C ILE A 107 -7.15 -35.35 -5.73
N PRO A 108 -8.41 -35.39 -6.18
CA PRO A 108 -9.54 -34.96 -5.36
C PRO A 108 -9.82 -35.90 -4.17
N GLU A 109 -9.29 -37.13 -4.19
CA GLU A 109 -9.45 -38.11 -3.11
C GLU A 109 -8.53 -37.86 -1.90
N ASP A 110 -7.58 -36.92 -2.01
CA ASP A 110 -6.64 -36.60 -0.94
C ASP A 110 -7.32 -35.80 0.18
N SER A 111 -7.14 -36.26 1.42
CA SER A 111 -7.76 -35.66 2.61
C SER A 111 -7.09 -34.35 3.07
N ILE A 112 -5.85 -34.08 2.65
CA ILE A 112 -5.06 -32.94 3.13
C ILE A 112 -5.21 -31.74 2.18
N ASP A 113 -4.95 -31.98 0.91
CA ASP A 113 -5.01 -30.99 -0.15
C ASP A 113 -5.14 -31.69 -1.50
N SER A 114 -6.09 -31.24 -2.33
CA SER A 114 -6.35 -31.85 -3.64
C SER A 114 -5.31 -31.46 -4.68
N VAL A 115 -4.59 -30.34 -4.48
CA VAL A 115 -3.63 -29.83 -5.46
C VAL A 115 -2.21 -30.13 -5.03
N TRP A 116 -1.50 -30.80 -5.92
CA TRP A 116 -0.09 -31.11 -5.81
C TRP A 116 0.69 -30.34 -6.87
N VAL A 117 1.77 -29.70 -6.42
CA VAL A 117 2.62 -28.87 -7.27
C VAL A 117 3.99 -29.51 -7.36
N LYS A 118 4.45 -29.76 -8.58
CA LYS A 118 5.83 -30.14 -8.85
C LYS A 118 6.66 -28.89 -9.00
N VAL A 119 7.66 -28.75 -8.15
CA VAL A 119 8.53 -27.59 -8.10
C VAL A 119 9.95 -28.03 -8.42
N ALA A 120 10.66 -27.25 -9.23
CA ALA A 120 12.04 -27.53 -9.62
C ALA A 120 12.91 -26.29 -9.46
N ARG A 121 14.07 -26.45 -8.82
CA ARG A 121 15.15 -25.44 -8.89
C ARG A 121 16.01 -25.70 -10.13
N ASP A 122 16.55 -26.92 -10.21
CA ASP A 122 17.37 -27.41 -11.31
C ASP A 122 16.86 -28.77 -11.80
N GLN A 123 17.45 -29.29 -12.87
CA GLN A 123 17.09 -30.61 -13.42
C GLN A 123 17.35 -31.78 -12.46
N SER A 124 18.15 -31.59 -11.40
CA SER A 124 18.43 -32.60 -10.37
C SER A 124 17.61 -32.42 -9.09
N THR A 125 17.05 -31.23 -8.87
CA THR A 125 16.37 -30.83 -7.62
C THR A 125 14.92 -30.49 -7.92
N MET A 126 14.12 -31.54 -8.17
CA MET A 126 12.70 -31.44 -8.47
C MET A 126 11.90 -32.40 -7.60
N GLY A 127 10.70 -31.99 -7.18
CA GLY A 127 9.81 -32.86 -6.43
C GLY A 127 8.43 -32.24 -6.24
N TRP A 128 7.56 -33.00 -5.59
CA TRP A 128 6.15 -32.71 -5.37
C TRP A 128 5.91 -32.22 -3.95
N ILE A 129 4.96 -31.32 -3.81
CA ILE A 129 4.49 -30.83 -2.52
C ILE A 129 3.03 -30.40 -2.65
N HIS A 130 2.26 -30.54 -1.58
CA HIS A 130 0.93 -29.96 -1.52
C HIS A 130 0.98 -28.45 -1.66
N GLU A 131 0.08 -27.88 -2.45
CA GLU A 131 -0.04 -26.45 -2.69
C GLU A 131 -0.11 -25.64 -1.37
N LYS A 132 -0.96 -26.06 -0.44
CA LYS A 132 -1.13 -25.38 0.85
C LYS A 132 0.14 -25.35 1.70
N SER A 133 1.00 -26.36 1.56
CA SER A 133 2.30 -26.41 2.24
C SER A 133 3.34 -25.56 1.52
N LEU A 134 3.29 -25.53 0.18
CA LEU A 134 4.13 -24.68 -0.66
C LEU A 134 3.87 -23.19 -0.41
N LEU A 135 2.62 -22.74 -0.57
CA LEU A 135 2.24 -21.31 -0.48
C LEU A 135 2.46 -20.68 0.91
N LYS A 136 2.67 -21.50 1.96
CA LYS A 136 3.09 -21.00 3.29
C LYS A 136 4.58 -20.69 3.39
N GLN A 137 5.38 -21.27 2.51
CA GLN A 137 6.84 -21.30 2.57
C GLN A 137 7.49 -20.57 1.39
N VAL A 138 6.71 -20.25 0.35
CA VAL A 138 7.20 -19.56 -0.84
C VAL A 138 6.44 -18.25 -1.08
N VAL A 139 7.10 -17.36 -1.81
CA VAL A 139 6.59 -16.05 -2.25
C VAL A 139 6.89 -15.92 -3.74
N PRO A 140 6.08 -15.22 -4.55
CA PRO A 140 6.47 -14.87 -5.91
C PRO A 140 7.88 -14.24 -5.98
N ASP A 141 8.59 -14.46 -7.08
CA ASP A 141 9.97 -13.94 -7.27
C ASP A 141 10.03 -12.41 -7.47
N ASP A 142 8.89 -11.77 -7.71
CA ASP A 142 8.78 -10.33 -7.85
C ASP A 142 9.09 -9.56 -6.55
N SER A 143 9.94 -8.53 -6.67
CA SER A 143 10.33 -7.66 -5.55
C SER A 143 9.15 -6.97 -4.83
N ILE A 144 8.06 -6.69 -5.53
CA ILE A 144 6.85 -6.07 -4.94
C ILE A 144 6.13 -7.08 -4.05
N SER A 145 6.02 -8.33 -4.48
CA SER A 145 5.39 -9.41 -3.73
C SER A 145 6.22 -9.76 -2.49
N GLU A 146 7.55 -9.79 -2.62
CA GLU A 146 8.45 -9.89 -1.47
C GLU A 146 8.22 -8.76 -0.46
N PHE A 147 8.09 -7.51 -0.93
CA PHE A 147 7.82 -6.38 -0.05
C PHE A 147 6.48 -6.53 0.69
N ILE A 148 5.42 -6.95 -0.02
CA ILE A 148 4.10 -7.20 0.57
C ILE A 148 4.19 -8.31 1.63
N TYR A 149 4.91 -9.39 1.34
CA TYR A 149 5.11 -10.50 2.28
C TYR A 149 5.79 -10.05 3.57
N VAL A 150 6.90 -9.30 3.46
CA VAL A 150 7.61 -8.73 4.63
C VAL A 150 6.69 -7.81 5.42
N PHE A 151 5.93 -6.95 4.73
CA PHE A 151 5.05 -5.99 5.38
C PHE A 151 3.83 -6.64 6.05
N SER A 152 3.38 -7.78 5.53
CA SER A 152 2.28 -8.59 6.07
C SER A 152 2.63 -9.31 7.38
N ASN A 153 3.92 -9.34 7.77
CA ASN A 153 4.35 -9.99 8.99
C ASN A 153 3.71 -9.35 10.24
N LYS A 154 2.94 -10.15 10.99
CA LYS A 154 2.24 -9.72 12.22
C LYS A 154 3.19 -9.10 13.25
N HIS A 155 4.42 -9.61 13.37
CA HIS A 155 5.42 -9.07 14.29
C HIS A 155 5.85 -7.65 13.89
N LEU A 156 6.02 -7.40 12.59
CA LEU A 156 6.34 -6.06 12.08
C LEU A 156 5.20 -5.09 12.40
N LEU A 157 3.95 -5.51 12.21
CA LEU A 157 2.78 -4.68 12.54
C LEU A 157 2.74 -4.32 14.03
N TYR A 158 2.96 -5.27 14.93
CA TYR A 158 3.03 -4.98 16.38
C TYR A 158 4.18 -4.02 16.71
N PHE A 159 5.37 -4.24 16.13
CA PHE A 159 6.52 -3.36 16.31
C PHE A 159 6.24 -1.92 15.86
N LEU A 160 5.66 -1.75 14.66
CA LEU A 160 5.26 -0.45 14.14
C LEU A 160 4.22 0.23 15.04
N SER A 161 3.24 -0.53 15.54
CA SER A 161 2.23 0.01 16.47
C SER A 161 2.85 0.53 17.78
N ALA A 162 3.82 -0.20 18.34
CA ALA A 162 4.55 0.23 19.53
C ALA A 162 5.37 1.50 19.28
N LEU A 163 5.99 1.62 18.10
CA LEU A 163 6.73 2.81 17.70
C LEU A 163 5.82 4.05 17.64
N VAL A 164 4.61 3.92 17.10
CA VAL A 164 3.62 5.04 17.11
C VAL A 164 3.26 5.46 18.52
N VAL A 165 3.01 4.51 19.42
CA VAL A 165 2.70 4.83 20.82
C VAL A 165 3.85 5.59 21.47
N LEU A 166 5.10 5.12 21.30
CA LEU A 166 6.29 5.81 21.80
C LEU A 166 6.43 7.20 21.18
N PHE A 167 6.17 7.34 19.88
CA PHE A 167 6.20 8.62 19.19
C PHE A 167 5.17 9.59 19.75
N VAL A 168 3.92 9.17 19.96
CA VAL A 168 2.87 10.01 20.58
C VAL A 168 3.25 10.43 22.00
N LEU A 169 3.78 9.52 22.81
CA LEU A 169 4.26 9.84 24.16
C LEU A 169 5.43 10.85 24.12
N TYR A 170 6.36 10.66 23.19
CA TYR A 170 7.46 11.58 22.94
C TYR A 170 6.94 12.97 22.55
N LEU A 171 5.97 13.04 21.63
CA LEU A 171 5.34 14.30 21.22
C LEU A 171 4.67 15.01 22.39
N ILE A 172 3.85 14.32 23.19
CA ILE A 172 3.19 14.90 24.37
C ILE A 172 4.24 15.45 25.34
N ARG A 173 5.29 14.68 25.62
CA ARG A 173 6.35 15.07 26.55
C ARG A 173 7.14 16.27 26.03
N LYS A 174 7.40 16.32 24.72
CA LYS A 174 8.10 17.43 24.05
C LYS A 174 7.23 18.68 24.00
N MET A 175 5.94 18.57 23.65
CA MET A 175 4.97 19.67 23.63
C MET A 175 4.84 20.35 25.00
N ARG A 176 4.91 19.58 26.09
CA ARG A 176 4.87 20.12 27.45
C ARG A 176 6.13 20.91 27.84
N ARG A 177 7.27 20.66 27.19
CA ARG A 177 8.57 21.25 27.57
C ARG A 177 9.03 22.36 26.64
N GLN A 178 8.69 22.31 25.36
CA GLN A 178 9.20 23.21 24.32
C GLN A 178 8.13 23.48 23.26
N ARG A 179 8.09 24.72 22.74
CA ARG A 179 7.34 25.07 21.53
C ARG A 179 8.17 24.62 20.33
N PHE A 180 7.74 23.60 19.58
CA PHE A 180 8.42 23.12 18.37
C PHE A 180 7.50 23.18 17.17
N ARG A 181 8.06 23.42 15.98
CA ARG A 181 7.31 23.42 14.71
C ARG A 181 6.89 22.00 14.37
N MET A 182 5.59 21.82 14.14
CA MET A 182 4.98 20.53 13.88
C MET A 182 3.92 20.68 12.81
N VAL A 183 3.82 19.67 11.95
CA VAL A 183 2.75 19.54 10.96
C VAL A 183 1.39 19.71 11.67
N PHE A 184 0.53 20.54 11.09
CA PHE A 184 -0.73 21.06 11.67
C PHE A 184 -0.61 22.09 12.81
N PHE A 185 0.29 21.96 13.78
CA PHE A 185 0.28 22.83 14.97
C PHE A 185 1.14 24.11 14.86
N ASP A 186 2.20 24.10 14.05
CA ASP A 186 3.01 25.26 13.64
C ASP A 186 3.77 24.85 12.35
N ASP A 187 3.02 24.75 11.26
CA ASP A 187 3.49 24.17 10.00
C ASP A 187 4.26 25.17 9.14
N ILE A 188 5.06 24.65 8.22
CA ILE A 188 5.72 25.41 7.18
C ILE A 188 4.65 25.99 6.24
N ALA A 189 4.92 27.17 5.65
CA ALA A 189 4.05 27.78 4.65
C ALA A 189 4.10 27.02 3.30
N SER A 190 3.71 25.76 3.32
CA SER A 190 3.76 24.84 2.19
C SER A 190 2.64 23.82 2.25
N PHE A 191 2.16 23.41 1.08
CA PHE A 191 1.13 22.39 0.98
C PHE A 191 1.69 20.97 1.12
N TYR A 192 2.97 20.75 0.76
CA TYR A 192 3.51 19.40 0.59
C TYR A 192 3.41 18.51 1.84
N PRO A 193 3.73 18.98 3.07
CA PRO A 193 3.63 18.14 4.26
C PRO A 193 2.20 17.69 4.56
N THR A 194 1.23 18.62 4.48
CA THR A 194 -0.19 18.30 4.65
C THR A 194 -0.69 17.40 3.51
N GLY A 195 -0.28 17.67 2.27
CA GLY A 195 -0.60 16.86 1.10
C GLY A 195 -0.09 15.42 1.23
N LEU A 196 1.12 15.22 1.73
CA LEU A 196 1.70 13.90 1.98
C LEU A 196 0.87 13.11 2.99
N CYS A 197 0.48 13.72 4.12
CA CYS A 197 -0.39 13.07 5.10
C CYS A 197 -1.76 12.70 4.50
N LEU A 198 -2.33 13.55 3.66
CA LEU A 198 -3.59 13.28 2.97
C LEU A 198 -3.47 12.10 2.00
N VAL A 199 -2.40 12.05 1.21
CA VAL A 199 -2.17 10.96 0.26
C VAL A 199 -1.94 9.63 0.98
N ILE A 200 -1.14 9.62 2.06
CA ILE A 200 -0.94 8.42 2.89
C ILE A 200 -2.25 7.93 3.51
N SER A 201 -3.06 8.84 4.06
CA SER A 201 -4.37 8.47 4.60
C SER A 201 -5.31 7.91 3.53
N THR A 202 -5.26 8.48 2.32
CA THR A 202 -6.08 8.03 1.19
C THR A 202 -5.63 6.66 0.70
N ALA A 203 -4.32 6.42 0.58
CA ALA A 203 -3.76 5.12 0.21
C ALA A 203 -4.15 4.03 1.22
N ALA A 204 -4.09 4.33 2.53
CA ALA A 204 -4.50 3.39 3.59
C ALA A 204 -6.00 3.03 3.51
N VAL A 205 -6.86 4.02 3.24
CA VAL A 205 -8.30 3.77 3.04
C VAL A 205 -8.56 2.97 1.77
N LEU A 206 -7.92 3.32 0.64
CA LEU A 206 -8.05 2.56 -0.61
C LEU A 206 -7.62 1.11 -0.44
N TYR A 207 -6.51 0.87 0.25
CA TYR A 207 -6.07 -0.48 0.60
C TYR A 207 -7.12 -1.22 1.43
N GLY A 208 -7.65 -0.60 2.49
CA GLY A 208 -8.71 -1.20 3.30
C GLY A 208 -10.00 -1.48 2.52
N LEU A 209 -10.36 -0.62 1.56
CA LEU A 209 -11.49 -0.84 0.67
C LEU A 209 -11.25 -2.02 -0.28
N ILE A 210 -10.04 -2.20 -0.79
CA ILE A 210 -9.70 -3.39 -1.60
C ILE A 210 -9.88 -4.65 -0.77
N GLN A 211 -9.34 -4.67 0.46
CA GLN A 211 -9.42 -5.83 1.36
C GLN A 211 -10.87 -6.23 1.70
N GLN A 212 -11.77 -5.26 1.85
CA GLN A 212 -13.17 -5.52 2.20
C GLN A 212 -14.04 -5.88 1.00
N ASN A 213 -13.89 -5.16 -0.11
CA ASN A 213 -14.82 -5.26 -1.23
C ASN A 213 -14.39 -6.31 -2.25
N ASN A 214 -13.08 -6.51 -2.47
CA ASN A 214 -12.55 -7.43 -3.47
C ASN A 214 -11.19 -8.01 -3.01
N PRO A 215 -11.17 -8.91 -2.01
CA PRO A 215 -9.92 -9.50 -1.53
C PRO A 215 -9.19 -10.29 -2.61
N SER A 216 -9.90 -10.95 -3.53
CA SER A 216 -9.31 -11.68 -4.67
C SER A 216 -8.49 -10.79 -5.60
N LEU A 217 -8.87 -9.52 -5.76
CA LEU A 217 -8.11 -8.56 -6.56
C LEU A 217 -6.73 -8.27 -5.95
N TRP A 218 -6.63 -8.24 -4.62
CA TRP A 218 -5.34 -8.05 -3.95
C TRP A 218 -4.46 -9.29 -4.05
N VAL A 219 -5.07 -10.47 -3.99
CA VAL A 219 -4.36 -11.75 -4.20
C VAL A 219 -3.82 -11.80 -5.63
N GLU A 220 -4.63 -11.48 -6.63
CA GLU A 220 -4.19 -11.37 -8.02
C GLU A 220 -3.00 -10.40 -8.17
N PHE A 221 -3.09 -9.22 -7.56
CA PHE A 221 -1.98 -8.26 -7.57
C PHE A 221 -0.72 -8.76 -6.86
N TYR A 222 -0.86 -9.63 -5.85
CA TYR A 222 0.26 -10.23 -5.15
C TYR A 222 1.01 -11.25 -6.01
N PHE A 223 0.32 -12.01 -6.86
CA PHE A 223 0.96 -12.93 -7.80
C PHE A 223 1.42 -12.23 -9.10
N HIS A 224 0.74 -11.17 -9.53
CA HIS A 224 1.08 -10.46 -10.76
C HIS A 224 1.21 -8.95 -10.50
N PRO A 225 2.24 -8.52 -9.73
CA PRO A 225 2.38 -7.13 -9.35
C PRO A 225 2.71 -6.25 -10.55
N THR A 226 2.20 -5.01 -10.52
CA THR A 226 2.52 -3.99 -11.51
C THR A 226 2.64 -2.61 -10.88
N LEU A 227 3.59 -1.81 -11.39
CA LEU A 227 3.69 -0.39 -11.04
C LEU A 227 2.84 0.50 -11.96
N ASN A 228 2.24 -0.08 -13.00
CA ASN A 228 1.46 0.66 -13.97
C ASN A 228 0.02 0.87 -13.46
N PRO A 229 -0.42 2.12 -13.22
CA PRO A 229 -1.81 2.40 -12.83
C PRO A 229 -2.80 2.24 -14.00
N PHE A 230 -2.32 2.19 -15.25
CA PHE A 230 -3.18 2.07 -16.43
C PHE A 230 -3.47 0.60 -16.76
N GLY A 231 -4.73 0.30 -17.10
CA GLY A 231 -5.17 -1.06 -17.45
C GLY A 231 -5.62 -1.93 -16.27
N GLN A 232 -5.58 -1.40 -15.05
CA GLN A 232 -6.04 -2.07 -13.84
C GLN A 232 -7.47 -1.63 -13.43
N PRO A 233 -8.20 -2.43 -12.64
CA PRO A 233 -9.48 -2.01 -12.09
C PRO A 233 -9.34 -0.68 -11.34
N LEU A 234 -10.35 0.19 -11.46
CA LEU A 234 -10.27 1.59 -11.01
C LEU A 234 -9.78 1.76 -9.56
N ILE A 235 -10.20 0.87 -8.66
CA ILE A 235 -9.78 0.94 -7.25
C ILE A 235 -8.28 0.67 -7.09
N LEU A 236 -7.74 -0.35 -7.78
CA LEU A 236 -6.32 -0.67 -7.78
C LEU A 236 -5.49 0.42 -8.48
N ALA A 237 -5.97 0.89 -9.64
CA ALA A 237 -5.35 2.00 -10.36
C ALA A 237 -5.24 3.27 -9.50
N SER A 238 -6.30 3.58 -8.74
CA SER A 238 -6.29 4.71 -7.81
C SER A 238 -5.31 4.50 -6.67
N PHE A 239 -5.22 3.29 -6.12
CA PHE A 239 -4.24 2.94 -5.08
C PHE A 239 -2.80 3.10 -5.60
N LEU A 240 -2.46 2.54 -6.75
CA LEU A 240 -1.13 2.67 -7.37
C LEU A 240 -0.78 4.13 -7.68
N SER A 241 -1.75 4.91 -8.15
CA SER A 241 -1.57 6.35 -8.38
C SER A 241 -1.24 7.10 -7.08
N THR A 242 -1.87 6.73 -5.96
CA THR A 242 -1.53 7.33 -4.65
C THR A 242 -0.14 6.92 -4.14
N VAL A 243 0.35 5.71 -4.45
CA VAL A 243 1.71 5.28 -4.13
C VAL A 243 2.74 6.13 -4.89
N TRP A 244 2.54 6.32 -6.20
CA TRP A 244 3.38 7.23 -7.00
C TRP A 244 3.35 8.66 -6.49
N LEU A 245 2.16 9.17 -6.18
CA LEU A 245 2.00 10.52 -5.64
C LEU A 245 2.68 10.68 -4.28
N MET A 246 2.65 9.64 -3.44
CA MET A 246 3.35 9.63 -2.15
C MET A 246 4.86 9.78 -2.33
N LEU A 247 5.46 9.07 -3.30
CA LEU A 247 6.88 9.16 -3.62
C LEU A 247 7.24 10.58 -4.07
N ILE A 248 6.48 11.14 -5.03
CA ILE A 248 6.71 12.49 -5.55
C ILE A 248 6.58 13.54 -4.44
N LEU A 249 5.53 13.46 -3.62
CA LEU A 249 5.33 14.39 -2.51
C LEU A 249 6.40 14.24 -1.44
N SER A 250 6.88 13.04 -1.15
CA SER A 250 7.94 12.82 -0.16
C SER A 250 9.23 13.52 -0.57
N ILE A 251 9.61 13.41 -1.85
CA ILE A 251 10.78 14.12 -2.39
C ILE A 251 10.56 15.64 -2.32
N ALA A 252 9.38 16.11 -2.74
CA ALA A 252 9.05 17.54 -2.71
C ALA A 252 9.06 18.12 -1.28
N VAL A 253 8.60 17.35 -0.29
CA VAL A 253 8.64 17.72 1.12
C VAL A 253 10.09 17.89 1.58
N VAL A 254 10.97 16.93 1.30
CA VAL A 254 12.36 17.00 1.77
C VAL A 254 13.06 18.22 1.17
N ASP A 255 12.94 18.44 -0.14
CA ASP A 255 13.51 19.61 -0.82
C ASP A 255 12.95 20.93 -0.24
N ASP A 256 11.63 21.05 -0.09
CA ASP A 256 10.99 22.27 0.39
C ASP A 256 11.31 22.58 1.87
N VAL A 257 11.39 21.55 2.72
CA VAL A 257 11.78 21.69 4.13
C VAL A 257 13.23 22.15 4.26
N LEU A 258 14.15 21.54 3.51
CA LEU A 258 15.57 21.91 3.52
C LEU A 258 15.82 23.32 2.96
N ARG A 259 14.97 23.80 2.04
CA ARG A 259 15.04 25.18 1.52
C ARG A 259 14.51 26.22 2.51
N GLN A 260 13.54 25.86 3.35
CA GLN A 260 12.87 26.82 4.22
C GLN A 260 13.45 26.87 5.65
N LEU A 261 13.96 25.74 6.15
CA LEU A 261 14.47 25.60 7.52
C LEU A 261 15.98 25.36 7.53
N THR A 262 16.63 25.74 8.62
CA THR A 262 18.01 25.32 8.88
C THR A 262 18.05 23.82 9.18
N VAL A 263 19.18 23.15 8.90
CA VAL A 263 19.32 21.69 9.09
C VAL A 263 18.94 21.25 10.51
N ALA A 264 19.28 22.06 11.53
CA ALA A 264 18.95 21.81 12.93
C ALA A 264 17.44 21.81 13.22
N GLU A 265 16.64 22.59 12.48
CA GLU A 265 15.17 22.60 12.59
C GLU A 265 14.50 21.63 11.61
N ALA A 266 15.11 21.40 10.45
CA ALA A 266 14.59 20.55 9.39
C ALA A 266 14.54 19.07 9.80
N VAL A 267 15.62 18.53 10.39
CA VAL A 267 15.70 17.13 10.83
C VAL A 267 14.58 16.77 11.82
N PRO A 268 14.37 17.49 12.95
CA PRO A 268 13.29 17.16 13.87
C PRO A 268 11.90 17.39 13.27
N TYR A 269 11.75 18.30 12.32
CA TYR A 269 10.49 18.50 11.59
C TYR A 269 10.18 17.30 10.69
N LEU A 270 11.14 16.84 9.87
CA LEU A 270 10.96 15.65 9.01
C LEU A 270 10.71 14.39 9.82
N LEU A 271 11.41 14.21 10.95
CA LEU A 271 11.15 13.09 11.87
C LEU A 271 9.74 13.18 12.47
N GLY A 272 9.30 14.39 12.83
CA GLY A 272 7.93 14.63 13.28
C GLY A 272 6.89 14.31 12.20
N LEU A 273 7.14 14.72 10.96
CA LEU A 273 6.28 14.42 9.82
C LEU A 273 6.22 12.91 9.54
N LEU A 274 7.34 12.21 9.58
CA LEU A 274 7.38 10.74 9.41
C LEU A 274 6.51 10.07 10.47
N GLY A 275 6.64 10.45 11.74
CA GLY A 275 5.81 9.87 12.80
C GLY A 275 4.32 10.21 12.67
N VAL A 276 3.96 11.42 12.20
CA VAL A 276 2.56 11.75 11.88
C VAL A 276 2.06 10.93 10.69
N CYS A 277 2.86 10.74 9.65
CA CYS A 277 2.53 9.91 8.50
C CYS A 277 2.30 8.46 8.91
N MET A 278 3.17 7.92 9.76
CA MET A 278 3.04 6.57 10.32
C MET A 278 1.77 6.43 11.17
N LEU A 279 1.46 7.43 12.01
CA LEU A 279 0.24 7.45 12.79
C LEU A 279 -1.00 7.48 11.90
N CYS A 280 -1.01 8.31 10.86
CA CYS A 280 -2.10 8.34 9.88
C CYS A 280 -2.26 6.98 9.19
N TYR A 281 -1.16 6.40 8.71
CA TYR A 281 -1.17 5.10 8.05
C TYR A 281 -1.79 4.02 8.96
N LEU A 282 -1.26 3.84 10.18
CA LEU A 282 -1.77 2.81 11.09
C LEU A 282 -3.20 3.06 11.55
N PHE A 283 -3.54 4.31 11.88
CA PHE A 283 -4.90 4.67 12.28
C PHE A 283 -5.92 4.36 11.18
N PHE A 284 -5.65 4.79 9.94
CA PHE A 284 -6.58 4.57 8.83
C PHE A 284 -6.60 3.12 8.35
N SER A 285 -5.47 2.42 8.34
CA SER A 285 -5.43 0.99 8.01
C SER A 285 -6.29 0.18 8.99
N VAL A 286 -6.20 0.43 10.30
CA VAL A 286 -7.03 -0.25 11.30
C VAL A 286 -8.48 0.23 11.26
N ALA A 287 -8.72 1.54 11.22
CA ALA A 287 -10.09 2.09 11.22
C ALA A 287 -10.91 1.63 10.01
N THR A 288 -10.26 1.45 8.86
CA THR A 288 -10.94 0.99 7.65
C THR A 288 -11.43 -0.45 7.83
N LEU A 289 -10.67 -1.34 8.48
CA LEU A 289 -11.11 -2.72 8.79
C LEU A 289 -12.43 -2.77 9.56
N TYR A 290 -12.74 -1.75 10.37
CA TYR A 290 -13.98 -1.64 11.16
C TYR A 290 -15.08 -0.80 10.48
N TYR A 291 -15.00 -0.56 9.16
CA TYR A 291 -15.92 0.29 8.38
C TYR A 291 -16.00 1.77 8.81
N LEU A 292 -15.31 2.16 9.88
CA LEU A 292 -15.24 3.53 10.38
C LEU A 292 -14.18 4.38 9.63
N GLY A 293 -13.34 3.77 8.80
CA GLY A 293 -12.26 4.46 8.10
C GLY A 293 -12.74 5.58 7.19
N ILE A 294 -13.80 5.35 6.41
CA ILE A 294 -14.34 6.34 5.45
C ILE A 294 -14.83 7.63 6.14
N PRO A 295 -15.69 7.59 7.18
CA PRO A 295 -16.14 8.81 7.84
C PRO A 295 -14.99 9.56 8.54
N PHE A 296 -14.06 8.84 9.18
CA PHE A 296 -12.89 9.47 9.78
C PHE A 296 -11.98 10.11 8.73
N TRP A 297 -11.81 9.47 7.57
CA TRP A 297 -11.02 10.02 6.46
C TRP A 297 -11.65 11.27 5.89
N ALA A 298 -12.96 11.27 5.62
CA ALA A 298 -13.68 12.44 5.13
C ALA A 298 -13.55 13.63 6.11
N PHE A 299 -13.69 13.36 7.41
CA PHE A 299 -13.47 14.36 8.45
C PHE A 299 -12.02 14.89 8.46
N PHE A 300 -11.04 13.98 8.36
CA PHE A 300 -9.63 14.33 8.36
C PHE A 300 -9.25 15.19 7.15
N VAL A 301 -9.69 14.82 5.94
CA VAL A 301 -9.49 15.59 4.72
C VAL A 301 -10.06 16.99 4.86
N TRP A 302 -11.33 17.09 5.29
CA TRP A 302 -11.98 18.37 5.51
C TRP A 302 -11.24 19.24 6.55
N TRP A 303 -10.85 18.65 7.68
CA TRP A 303 -10.17 19.34 8.76
C TRP A 303 -8.78 19.84 8.32
N ALA A 304 -7.99 18.98 7.68
CA ALA A 304 -6.65 19.28 7.22
C ALA A 304 -6.68 20.41 6.16
N LEU A 305 -7.57 20.31 5.17
CA LEU A 305 -7.74 21.35 4.16
C LEU A 305 -8.22 22.67 4.78
N ARG A 306 -9.23 22.62 5.67
CA ARG A 306 -9.74 23.81 6.36
C ARG A 306 -8.63 24.48 7.18
N ARG A 307 -7.77 23.69 7.83
CA ARG A 307 -6.65 24.18 8.62
C ARG A 307 -5.58 24.81 7.74
N TYR A 308 -5.21 24.16 6.63
CA TYR A 308 -4.29 24.69 5.63
C TYR A 308 -4.76 26.05 5.08
N TYR A 309 -6.02 26.15 4.63
CA TYR A 309 -6.55 27.40 4.08
C TYR A 309 -6.68 28.53 5.11
N ARG A 310 -6.81 28.22 6.41
CA ARG A 310 -6.92 29.23 7.46
C ARG A 310 -5.57 29.71 8.00
N HIS A 311 -4.59 28.82 8.12
CA HIS A 311 -3.35 29.10 8.85
C HIS A 311 -2.07 28.89 8.02
N GLY A 312 -2.08 28.02 7.01
CA GLY A 312 -0.88 27.66 6.24
C GLY A 312 -0.70 28.36 4.90
N TYR A 313 -1.73 29.05 4.40
CA TYR A 313 -1.69 29.69 3.07
C TYR A 313 -0.96 31.04 3.12
N SER A 314 0.35 31.04 2.86
CA SER A 314 1.11 32.26 2.61
C SER A 314 0.88 32.74 1.18
N ARG A 315 0.09 33.80 1.04
CA ARG A 315 -0.40 34.30 -0.25
C ARG A 315 0.62 35.15 -1.02
N TYR A 316 1.64 35.67 -0.34
CA TYR A 316 2.53 36.67 -0.89
C TYR A 316 4.00 36.23 -0.74
N ILE A 317 4.85 36.73 -1.63
CA ILE A 317 6.30 36.54 -1.59
C ILE A 317 6.91 37.93 -1.50
N CYS A 318 7.89 38.12 -0.63
CA CYS A 318 8.59 39.39 -0.52
C CYS A 318 9.40 39.65 -1.79
N GLY A 319 9.18 40.80 -2.44
CA GLY A 319 9.87 41.17 -3.68
C GLY A 319 11.36 41.42 -3.50
N LYS A 320 11.83 41.69 -2.27
CA LYS A 320 13.24 41.94 -1.97
C LYS A 320 14.02 40.67 -1.59
N CYS A 321 13.44 39.79 -0.77
CA CYS A 321 14.16 38.64 -0.20
C CYS A 321 13.57 37.27 -0.55
N GLY A 322 12.50 37.21 -1.35
CA GLY A 322 11.84 35.96 -1.74
C GLY A 322 11.15 35.21 -0.59
N ALA A 323 11.07 35.79 0.62
CA ALA A 323 10.46 35.12 1.76
C ALA A 323 8.93 35.12 1.64
N LYS A 324 8.31 33.98 1.96
CA LYS A 324 6.85 33.84 2.00
C LYS A 324 6.26 34.69 3.13
N ILE A 325 5.24 35.48 2.82
CA ILE A 325 4.52 36.36 3.75
C ILE A 325 3.00 36.09 3.66
N SER A 326 2.33 36.07 4.81
CA SER A 326 0.89 35.76 4.90
C SER A 326 0.00 36.93 4.53
N LYS A 327 0.45 38.16 4.79
CA LYS A 327 -0.26 39.41 4.51
C LYS A 327 0.69 40.43 3.86
N LYS A 328 0.11 41.35 3.08
CA LYS A 328 0.79 42.55 2.59
C LYS A 328 1.29 43.38 3.78
N GLY A 329 2.44 44.02 3.61
CA GLY A 329 3.10 44.80 4.65
C GLY A 329 4.57 44.43 4.82
N THR A 330 5.10 44.73 6.02
CA THR A 330 6.52 44.59 6.33
C THR A 330 6.95 43.12 6.40
N CYS A 331 7.98 42.76 5.64
CA CYS A 331 8.54 41.41 5.65
C CYS A 331 9.23 41.12 7.00
N PRO A 332 8.90 40.01 7.69
CA PRO A 332 9.50 39.67 8.98
C PRO A 332 10.98 39.27 8.88
N ARG A 333 11.46 38.90 7.68
CA ARG A 333 12.84 38.47 7.47
C ARG A 333 13.77 39.62 7.06
N CYS A 334 13.30 40.56 6.24
CA CYS A 334 14.16 41.63 5.69
C CYS A 334 13.67 43.06 5.97
N GLY A 335 12.53 43.24 6.63
CA GLY A 335 11.95 44.55 6.94
C GLY A 335 11.39 45.33 5.75
N ALA A 336 11.47 44.79 4.52
CA ALA A 336 10.96 45.47 3.33
C ALA A 336 9.44 45.51 3.32
N TRP A 337 8.87 46.66 2.97
CA TRP A 337 7.44 46.83 2.76
C TRP A 337 7.02 46.19 1.42
N ASN A 338 6.03 45.30 1.43
CA ASN A 338 5.50 44.65 0.23
C ASN A 338 4.01 45.01 0.08
N GLU A 339 3.68 45.71 -1.00
CA GLU A 339 2.33 46.22 -1.29
C GLU A 339 1.42 45.29 -2.09
#